data_AF-A0A355EVH0-F1
#
_entry.id   AF-A0A355EVH0-F1
#
_cell.length_a   1.000
_cell.length_b   1.000
_cell.length_c   1.000
_cell.angle_alpha   90.00
_cell.angle_beta   90.00
_cell.angle_gamma   90.00
#
_symmetry.space_group_name_H-M   'P 1'
#
loop_
_entity.id
_entity.type
_entity.pdbx_description
1 polymer ?
#
loop_
_entity_poly.entity_id
_entity_poly.type
_entity_poly.pdbx_seq_one_letter_code
_entity_poly.pdbx_strand_id
1 'polypeptide(L)'
;MRADLLALTPEAVAALANLGLVKRALKELEQGKGPEISEDANGVVTGAFPDGVTARLPPGVALRDAPCTCGAATVCRHRVALALAYPAWAGTGGEGAAEAEPVADTGAWSPGEVDDETLRQRLGRRMFERAAALRRTGVT
;
A
#
# COMPACT_ATOMS: atom_id res chain seq x y z
N MET A 1 -7.96 -17.19 -3.66
CA MET A 1 -7.63 -15.83 -4.12
C MET A 1 -8.72 -14.86 -3.68
N ARG A 2 -8.37 -13.81 -2.94
CA ARG A 2 -9.25 -12.91 -2.20
C ARG A 2 -9.40 -11.56 -2.86
N ALA A 3 -10.56 -11.34 -3.48
CA ALA A 3 -10.87 -10.10 -4.20
C ALA A 3 -10.75 -8.83 -3.34
N ASP A 4 -11.12 -8.90 -2.05
CA ASP A 4 -11.05 -7.74 -1.17
C ASP A 4 -9.61 -7.34 -0.83
N LEU A 5 -8.70 -8.31 -0.69
CA LEU A 5 -7.26 -8.03 -0.51
C LEU A 5 -6.61 -7.55 -1.81
N LEU A 6 -7.06 -8.03 -2.97
CA LEU A 6 -6.63 -7.51 -4.27
C LEU A 6 -7.05 -6.04 -4.48
N ALA A 7 -8.16 -5.62 -3.89
CA ALA A 7 -8.64 -4.24 -3.97
C ALA A 7 -7.94 -3.28 -3.00
N LEU A 8 -7.10 -3.78 -2.08
CA LEU A 8 -6.38 -2.94 -1.11
C LEU A 8 -5.15 -2.30 -1.76
N THR A 9 -5.36 -1.13 -2.37
CA THR A 9 -4.27 -0.28 -2.86
C THR A 9 -3.47 0.33 -1.70
N PRO A 10 -2.22 0.78 -1.91
CA PRO A 10 -1.44 1.48 -0.89
C PRO A 10 -2.19 2.65 -0.25
N GLU A 11 -2.98 3.39 -1.03
CA GLU A 11 -3.80 4.51 -0.57
C GLU A 11 -4.95 4.03 0.33
N ALA A 12 -5.63 2.95 -0.06
CA ALA A 12 -6.69 2.35 0.76
C ALA A 12 -6.13 1.83 2.10
N VAL A 13 -4.97 1.19 2.07
CA VAL A 13 -4.28 0.74 3.30
C VAL A 13 -3.82 1.93 4.14
N ALA A 14 -3.36 3.02 3.52
CA ALA A 14 -2.98 4.25 4.23
C ALA A 14 -4.17 4.91 4.93
N ALA A 15 -5.38 4.81 4.39
CA ALA A 15 -6.60 5.29 5.03
C ALA A 15 -7.03 4.45 6.24
N LEU A 16 -6.70 3.15 6.24
CA LEU A 16 -6.96 2.23 7.37
C LEU A 16 -5.87 2.27 8.44
N ALA A 17 -4.68 2.77 8.10
CA ALA A 17 -3.49 2.78 8.93
C ALA A 17 -2.90 4.19 9.01
N ASN A 18 -1.56 4.27 9.10
CA ASN A 18 -0.81 5.52 8.95
C ASN A 18 0.05 5.45 7.70
N LEU A 19 0.12 6.55 6.94
CA LEU A 19 0.95 6.63 5.72
C LEU A 19 2.42 6.26 5.98
N GLY A 20 2.95 6.60 7.16
CA GLY A 20 4.31 6.22 7.57
C GLY A 20 4.52 4.70 7.69
N LEU A 21 3.49 3.94 8.10
CA LEU A 21 3.56 2.48 8.16
C LEU A 21 3.59 1.89 6.75
N VAL A 22 2.75 2.40 5.85
CA VAL A 22 2.70 1.95 4.45
C VAL A 22 4.04 2.14 3.77
N LYS A 23 4.63 3.35 3.86
CA LYS A 23 5.94 3.64 3.26
C LYS A 23 7.06 2.74 3.79
N ARG A 24 7.05 2.45 5.10
CA ARG A 24 8.04 1.54 5.70
C ARG A 24 7.83 0.11 5.25
N ALA A 25 6.59 -0.36 5.20
CA ALA A 25 6.26 -1.70 4.73
C ALA A 25 6.67 -1.90 3.26
N LEU A 26 6.33 -0.97 2.37
CA LEU A 26 6.76 -1.01 0.97
C LEU A 26 8.28 -1.08 0.84
N LYS A 27 9.01 -0.24 1.59
CA LYS A 27 10.48 -0.26 1.60
C LYS A 27 11.06 -1.59 2.09
N GLU A 28 10.43 -2.24 3.07
CA GLU A 28 10.86 -3.56 3.54
C GLU A 28 10.57 -4.65 2.48
N LEU A 29 9.44 -4.56 1.77
CA LEU A 29 9.11 -5.46 0.66
C LEU A 29 10.12 -5.33 -0.50
N GLU A 30 10.45 -4.10 -0.90
CA GLU A 30 11.46 -3.79 -1.92
C GLU A 30 12.87 -4.31 -1.54
N GLN A 31 13.16 -4.40 -0.24
CA GLN A 31 14.41 -4.95 0.29
C GLN A 31 14.41 -6.49 0.40
N GLY A 32 13.35 -7.17 -0.07
CA GLY A 32 13.21 -8.61 0.06
C GLY A 32 12.96 -9.09 1.49
N LYS A 33 12.53 -8.20 2.40
CA LYS A 33 12.16 -8.54 3.79
C LYS A 33 10.66 -8.79 3.95
N GLY A 34 10.00 -9.14 2.85
CA GLY A 34 8.58 -9.43 2.83
C GLY A 34 8.22 -10.76 3.49
N PRO A 35 6.92 -10.98 3.72
CA PRO A 35 6.45 -12.24 4.25
C PRO A 35 6.49 -13.34 3.18
N GLU A 36 6.72 -14.57 3.62
CA GLU A 36 6.30 -15.75 2.87
C GLU A 36 4.79 -15.92 3.04
N ILE A 37 4.06 -15.91 1.93
CA ILE A 37 2.59 -15.87 1.92
C ILE A 37 2.02 -17.25 1.58
N SER A 38 0.98 -17.64 2.32
CA SER A 38 0.12 -18.77 2.02
C SER A 38 -1.35 -18.42 2.23
N GLU A 39 -2.24 -19.01 1.43
CA GLU A 39 -3.69 -18.88 1.57
C GLU A 39 -4.30 -20.26 1.83
N ASP A 40 -5.11 -20.38 2.88
CA ASP A 40 -5.80 -21.64 3.19
C ASP A 40 -7.14 -21.79 2.44
N ALA A 41 -7.76 -22.97 2.54
CA ALA A 41 -9.06 -23.26 1.90
C ALA A 41 -10.22 -22.41 2.45
N ASN A 42 -10.05 -21.78 3.62
CA ASN A 42 -11.03 -20.88 4.22
C ASN A 42 -10.77 -19.41 3.82
N GLY A 43 -9.77 -19.13 2.98
CA GLY A 43 -9.37 -17.78 2.57
C GLY A 43 -8.58 -17.01 3.64
N VAL A 44 -8.02 -17.68 4.64
CA VAL A 44 -7.11 -17.03 5.59
C VAL A 44 -5.75 -16.87 4.92
N VAL A 45 -5.34 -15.62 4.71
CA VAL A 45 -4.01 -15.31 4.19
C VAL A 45 -3.05 -15.18 5.35
N THR A 46 -1.99 -15.97 5.36
CA THR A 46 -0.95 -15.97 6.39
C THR A 46 0.36 -15.50 5.80
N GLY A 47 1.04 -14.58 6.49
CA GLY A 47 2.36 -14.10 6.15
C GLY A 47 3.36 -14.40 7.26
N ALA A 48 4.38 -15.19 6.97
CA ALA A 48 5.50 -15.48 7.88
C ALA A 48 6.68 -14.55 7.55
N PHE A 49 7.11 -13.74 8.51
CA PHE A 49 8.16 -12.73 8.31
C PHE A 49 9.54 -13.24 8.77
N PRO A 50 10.64 -12.71 8.20
CA PRO A 50 12.00 -13.08 8.61
C PRO A 50 12.34 -12.77 10.08
N ASP A 51 11.59 -11.86 10.72
CA ASP A 51 11.73 -11.52 12.14
C ASP A 51 10.98 -12.49 13.08
N GLY A 52 10.42 -13.58 12.54
CA GLY A 52 9.66 -14.60 13.28
C GLY A 52 8.21 -14.20 13.57
N VAL A 53 7.76 -13.03 13.11
CA VAL A 53 6.37 -12.61 13.27
C VAL A 53 5.49 -13.29 12.22
N THR A 54 4.27 -13.64 12.64
CA THR A 54 3.23 -14.14 11.74
C THR A 54 2.03 -13.23 11.79
N ALA A 55 1.60 -12.72 10.64
CA ALA A 55 0.35 -11.99 10.47
C ALA A 55 -0.66 -12.86 9.74
N ARG A 56 -1.94 -12.73 10.10
CA ARG A 56 -3.05 -13.45 9.45
C ARG A 56 -4.15 -12.47 9.08
N LEU A 57 -4.68 -12.58 7.87
CA LEU A 57 -5.81 -11.80 7.36
C LEU A 57 -6.99 -12.76 7.08
N PRO A 58 -7.83 -13.07 8.09
CA PRO A 58 -9.04 -13.84 7.87
C PRO A 58 -10.07 -13.08 7.02
N PRO A 59 -11.02 -13.79 6.38
CA PRO A 59 -12.12 -13.13 5.70
C PRO A 59 -13.03 -12.39 6.67
N GLY A 60 -13.51 -11.20 6.26
CA GLY A 60 -14.44 -10.38 7.05
C GLY A 60 -13.85 -9.70 8.30
N VAL A 61 -12.55 -9.87 8.57
CA VAL A 61 -11.86 -9.23 9.71
C VAL A 61 -11.16 -7.96 9.23
N ALA A 62 -11.42 -6.84 9.91
CA ALA A 62 -10.75 -5.58 9.60
C ALA A 62 -9.24 -5.68 9.82
N LEU A 63 -8.46 -4.93 9.02
CA LEU A 63 -6.99 -4.94 9.10
C LEU A 63 -6.45 -4.61 10.51
N ARG A 64 -7.18 -3.81 11.28
CA ARG A 64 -6.86 -3.48 12.67
C ARG A 64 -6.95 -4.70 13.59
N ASP A 65 -7.95 -5.55 13.40
CA ASP A 65 -8.30 -6.64 14.32
C ASP A 65 -7.74 -7.99 13.87
N ALA A 66 -7.14 -8.04 12.67
CA ALA A 66 -6.43 -9.17 12.14
C ALA A 66 -5.35 -9.70 13.11
N PRO A 67 -5.26 -11.02 13.38
CA PRO A 67 -4.25 -11.56 14.28
C PRO A 67 -2.81 -11.27 13.82
N CYS A 68 -1.95 -10.90 14.75
CA CYS A 68 -0.51 -10.77 14.49
C CYS A 68 0.30 -11.06 15.77
N THR A 69 1.35 -11.87 15.66
CA THR A 69 2.15 -12.29 16.82
C THR A 69 3.06 -11.20 17.38
N CYS A 70 3.18 -10.05 16.71
CA CYS A 70 3.93 -8.89 17.23
C CYS A 70 3.28 -8.20 18.44
N GLY A 71 2.05 -8.56 18.81
CA GLY A 71 1.35 -8.02 19.99
C GLY A 71 0.79 -6.61 19.82
N ALA A 72 0.80 -6.03 18.62
CA ALA A 72 0.26 -4.69 18.39
C ALA A 72 -1.27 -4.64 18.57
N ALA A 73 -1.73 -3.72 19.43
CA ALA A 73 -3.14 -3.46 19.69
C ALA A 73 -3.86 -2.71 18.55
N THR A 74 -3.09 -2.09 17.65
CA THR A 74 -3.57 -1.37 16.47
C THR A 74 -2.91 -1.94 15.21
N VAL A 75 -3.21 -1.37 14.03
CA VAL A 75 -2.56 -1.77 12.78
C VAL A 75 -1.03 -1.68 12.90
N CYS A 76 -0.34 -2.77 12.58
CA CYS A 76 1.11 -2.85 12.61
C CYS A 76 1.71 -2.97 11.21
N ARG A 77 3.04 -2.85 11.12
CA ARG A 77 3.77 -2.99 9.86
C ARG A 77 3.54 -4.35 9.20
N HIS A 78 3.42 -5.43 9.98
CA HIS A 78 3.30 -6.80 9.44
C HIS A 78 1.95 -7.03 8.76
N ARG A 79 0.86 -6.55 9.36
CA ARG A 79 -0.49 -6.62 8.74
C ARG A 79 -0.54 -5.81 7.45
N VAL A 80 0.06 -4.61 7.47
CA VAL A 80 0.17 -3.73 6.30
C VAL A 80 1.01 -4.39 5.20
N ALA A 81 2.20 -4.89 5.53
CA ALA A 81 3.08 -5.54 4.57
C ALA A 81 2.43 -6.77 3.93
N LEU A 82 1.74 -7.59 4.72
CA LEU A 82 1.00 -8.76 4.21
C LEU A 82 -0.12 -8.34 3.24
N ALA A 83 -0.90 -7.31 3.58
CA ALA A 83 -1.95 -6.80 2.71
C ALA A 83 -1.39 -6.25 1.38
N LEU A 84 -0.25 -5.54 1.43
CA LEU A 84 0.38 -4.94 0.24
C LEU A 84 1.11 -5.96 -0.63
N ALA A 85 1.65 -7.02 -0.05
CA ALA A 85 2.35 -8.08 -0.78
C ALA A 85 1.39 -9.09 -1.43
N TYR A 86 0.16 -9.20 -0.92
CA TYR A 86 -0.82 -10.16 -1.38
C TYR A 86 -1.15 -10.07 -2.89
N PRO A 87 -1.39 -8.89 -3.50
CA PRO A 87 -1.72 -8.80 -4.92
C PRO A 87 -0.61 -9.33 -5.83
N ALA A 88 0.65 -9.03 -5.51
CA ALA A 88 1.80 -9.51 -6.26
C ALA A 88 1.91 -11.05 -6.15
N TRP A 89 1.79 -11.59 -4.94
CA TRP A 89 1.80 -13.04 -4.69
C TRP A 89 0.63 -13.78 -5.36
N ALA A 90 -0.57 -13.20 -5.33
CA ALA A 90 -1.74 -13.77 -6.00
C ALA A 90 -1.58 -13.77 -7.52
N GLY A 91 -0.89 -12.77 -8.07
CA GLY A 91 -0.57 -12.68 -9.51
C GLY A 91 0.39 -13.77 -9.99
N THR A 92 1.21 -14.35 -9.11
CA THR A 92 2.14 -15.45 -9.45
C THR A 92 1.53 -16.84 -9.30
N GLY A 93 0.20 -16.94 -9.11
CA GLY A 93 -0.50 -18.23 -8.97
C GLY A 93 -0.58 -18.77 -7.55
N GLY A 94 -0.03 -18.06 -6.55
CA GLY A 94 -0.10 -18.49 -5.16
C GLY A 94 0.84 -19.65 -4.79
N GLU A 95 1.71 -20.08 -5.70
CA GLU A 95 2.82 -20.98 -5.41
C GLU A 95 4.10 -20.19 -5.12
N GLY A 96 4.85 -20.67 -4.12
CA GLY A 96 5.96 -19.98 -3.47
C GLY A 96 7.06 -19.48 -4.40
N ALA A 97 7.73 -18.43 -3.93
CA ALA A 97 8.76 -17.68 -4.61
C ALA A 97 9.77 -18.54 -5.39
N ALA A 98 9.83 -18.33 -6.71
CA ALA A 98 11.00 -18.61 -7.53
C ALA A 98 11.30 -17.37 -8.37
N GLU A 99 12.46 -16.79 -8.04
CA GLU A 99 13.29 -15.82 -8.78
C GLU A 99 12.65 -14.56 -9.38
N ALA A 100 13.17 -13.43 -8.89
CA ALA A 100 12.90 -12.09 -9.37
C ALA A 100 13.42 -11.92 -10.81
N GLU A 101 12.53 -11.49 -11.70
CA GLU A 101 12.85 -10.77 -12.94
C GLU A 101 12.20 -9.39 -12.88
N PRO A 102 12.83 -8.35 -13.46
CA PRO A 102 12.55 -6.97 -13.10
C PRO A 102 11.19 -6.52 -13.61
N VAL A 103 10.39 -5.97 -12.71
CA VAL A 103 9.16 -5.27 -13.07
C VAL A 103 9.55 -4.02 -13.86
N ALA A 104 9.07 -3.96 -15.10
CA ALA A 104 9.20 -2.79 -15.95
C ALA A 104 8.62 -1.57 -15.23
N ASP A 105 9.38 -0.48 -15.30
CA ASP A 105 9.05 0.86 -14.82
C ASP A 105 7.62 1.24 -15.21
N THR A 106 6.68 1.05 -14.29
CA THR A 106 5.38 1.71 -14.36
C THR A 106 5.66 3.17 -14.03
N GLY A 107 5.90 3.94 -15.09
CA GLY A 107 6.35 5.33 -15.06
C GLY A 107 5.88 6.06 -13.82
N ALA A 108 6.87 6.50 -13.04
CA ALA A 108 6.67 7.18 -11.78
C ALA A 108 5.75 8.40 -11.96
N TRP A 109 4.47 8.24 -11.61
CA TRP A 109 3.55 9.37 -11.55
C TRP A 109 4.15 10.43 -10.63
N SER A 110 4.41 11.61 -11.20
CA SER A 110 4.96 12.74 -10.46
C SER A 110 3.89 13.80 -10.34
N PRO A 111 3.70 14.42 -9.16
CA PRO A 111 2.81 15.57 -9.02
C PRO A 111 3.21 16.74 -9.92
N GLY A 112 4.43 16.75 -10.47
CA GLY A 112 4.88 17.72 -11.48
C GLY A 112 4.36 17.50 -12.90
N GLU A 113 3.69 16.38 -13.18
CA GLU A 113 3.05 16.11 -14.49
C GLU A 113 1.70 16.81 -14.64
N VAL A 114 1.13 17.32 -13.55
CA VAL A 114 -0.11 18.09 -13.58
C VAL A 114 0.21 19.52 -13.98
N ASP A 115 -0.19 19.90 -15.19
CA ASP A 115 0.03 21.25 -15.71
C ASP A 115 -0.98 22.29 -15.16
N ASP A 116 -0.58 23.56 -15.18
CA ASP A 116 -1.38 24.69 -14.70
C ASP A 116 -2.71 24.84 -15.47
N GLU A 117 -2.78 24.42 -16.73
CA GLU A 117 -3.98 24.55 -17.56
C GLU A 117 -5.03 23.51 -17.16
N THR A 118 -4.60 22.27 -16.92
CA THR A 118 -5.42 21.21 -16.33
C THR A 118 -5.98 21.62 -14.97
N LEU A 119 -5.16 22.30 -14.15
CA LEU A 119 -5.61 22.87 -12.87
C LEU A 119 -6.65 23.99 -13.06
N ARG A 120 -6.48 24.89 -14.03
CA ARG A 120 -7.45 25.98 -14.33
C ARG A 120 -8.81 25.46 -14.77
N GLN A 121 -8.84 24.35 -15.51
CA GLN A 121 -10.09 23.76 -16.00
C GLN A 121 -10.88 23.09 -14.87
N ARG A 122 -10.19 22.50 -13.89
CA ARG A 122 -10.78 21.77 -12.76
C ARG A 122 -11.09 22.68 -11.57
N LEU A 123 -10.28 23.71 -11.34
CA LEU A 123 -10.42 24.64 -10.23
C LEU A 123 -11.17 25.89 -10.68
N GLY A 124 -12.16 26.32 -9.91
CA GLY A 124 -12.92 27.53 -10.22
C GLY A 124 -12.01 28.78 -10.29
N ARG A 125 -12.32 29.69 -11.22
CA ARG A 125 -11.55 30.92 -11.52
C ARG A 125 -11.07 31.70 -10.28
N ARG A 126 -11.94 31.87 -9.28
CA ARG A 126 -11.62 32.62 -8.04
C ARG A 126 -10.51 31.96 -7.21
N MET A 127 -10.46 30.63 -7.19
CA MET A 127 -9.44 29.87 -6.47
C MET A 127 -8.08 30.01 -7.14
N PHE A 128 -8.06 29.99 -8.49
CA PHE A 128 -6.85 30.14 -9.27
C PHE A 128 -6.25 31.55 -9.16
N GLU A 129 -7.08 32.60 -9.22
CA GLU A 129 -6.65 34.00 -9.06
C GLU A 129 -6.02 34.24 -7.68
N ARG A 130 -6.57 33.64 -6.61
CA ARG A 130 -6.03 33.72 -5.25
C ARG A 130 -4.70 33.00 -5.11
N ALA A 131 -4.55 31.82 -5.70
CA ALA A 131 -3.29 31.08 -5.71
C ALA A 131 -2.18 31.87 -6.45
N ALA A 132 -2.51 32.47 -7.60
CA ALA A 132 -1.58 33.30 -8.35
C ALA A 132 -1.13 34.56 -7.57
N ALA A 133 -2.02 35.17 -6.79
CA ALA A 133 -1.67 36.29 -5.92
C ALA A 133 -0.70 35.89 -4.81
N LEU A 134 -0.92 34.74 -4.16
CA LEU A 134 -0.06 34.23 -3.10
C LEU A 134 1.34 33.86 -3.59
N ARG A 135 1.45 33.28 -4.79
CA ARG A 135 2.75 33.01 -5.43
C ARG A 135 3.54 34.29 -5.69
N ARG A 136 2.88 35.37 -6.12
CA ARG A 136 3.55 36.67 -6.34
C ARG A 136 4.05 37.30 -5.04
N THR A 137 3.44 36.97 -3.91
CA THR A 137 3.90 37.42 -2.58
C THR A 137 4.98 36.51 -1.97
N GLY A 138 5.52 35.56 -2.73
CA GLY A 138 6.65 34.72 -2.30
C GLY A 138 6.27 33.57 -1.36
N VAL A 139 4.98 33.25 -1.24
CA VAL A 139 4.54 32.05 -0.50
C VAL A 139 4.63 30.87 -1.47
N THR A 140 5.60 29.97 -1.21
CA THR A 140 5.73 28.66 -1.89
C THR A 140 5.28 27.55 -0.97
#